data_AF-A0AAU5XJK7-F1
#
_entry.id   AF-A0AAU5XJK7-F1
#
_cell.length_a   1.000
_cell.length_b   1.000
_cell.length_c   1.000
_cell.angle_alpha   90.00
_cell.angle_beta   90.00
_cell.angle_gamma   90.00
#
_symmetry.space_group_name_H-M   'P 1'
#
loop_
_entity.id
_entity.type
_entity.pdbx_description
1 polymer ?
#
loop_
_entity_poly.entity_id
_entity_poly.type
_entity_poly.pdbx_seq_one_letter_code
_entity_poly.pdbx_strand_id
1 'polypeptide(L)'
;MHLQEELIMPSQQSKDADSMAKGIVCLDEAANKIRSIGTYVQNNRETFASHWVGGASQSFDKALIIWLEDFQEILKNIDNLRETLAGVDKNWSNTEQDNSRNALQWINGILDGTPGVTKTGGN
;
A
#
# COMPACT_ATOMS: atom_id res chain seq x y z
N MET A 1 33.56 18.28 26.70
CA MET A 1 32.61 17.15 26.79
C MET A 1 31.22 17.73 26.51
N HIS A 2 30.87 17.84 25.23
CA HIS A 2 29.53 18.19 24.77
C HIS A 2 29.12 17.02 23.91
N LEU A 3 28.36 16.12 24.51
CA LEU A 3 27.73 15.02 23.81
C LEU A 3 26.76 15.66 22.83
N GLN A 4 27.06 15.49 21.55
CA GLN A 4 26.11 15.74 20.49
C GLN A 4 24.94 14.78 20.72
N GLU A 5 23.86 15.28 21.33
CA GLU A 5 22.52 14.83 21.00
C GLU A 5 22.29 15.20 19.53
N GLU A 6 22.95 14.49 18.61
CA GLU A 6 22.43 14.35 17.27
C GLU A 6 21.15 13.55 17.41
N LEU A 7 20.06 14.31 17.55
CA LEU A 7 18.71 13.92 17.25
C LEU A 7 18.79 12.99 16.03
N ILE A 8 18.60 11.68 16.23
CA ILE A 8 18.47 10.71 15.14
C ILE A 8 17.16 11.10 14.44
N MET A 9 17.23 12.10 13.57
CA MET A 9 16.12 12.46 12.71
C MET A 9 15.91 11.24 11.82
N PRO A 10 14.69 10.68 11.77
CA PRO A 10 14.41 9.60 10.85
C PRO A 10 14.76 10.09 9.45
N SER A 11 15.57 9.29 8.75
CA SER A 11 15.93 9.57 7.35
C SER A 11 14.65 9.78 6.56
N GLN A 12 14.71 10.58 5.48
CA GLN A 12 13.55 10.83 4.64
C GLN A 12 12.85 9.52 4.22
N GLN A 13 13.64 8.47 3.96
CA GLN A 13 13.15 7.13 3.68
C GLN A 13 12.38 6.47 4.84
N SER A 14 12.84 6.61 6.09
CA SER A 14 12.10 6.06 7.24
C SER A 14 10.73 6.74 7.41
N LYS A 15 10.63 8.04 7.11
CA LYS A 15 9.35 8.78 7.16
C LYS A 15 8.41 8.35 6.03
N ASP A 16 8.96 8.10 4.85
CA ASP A 16 8.19 7.68 3.69
C ASP A 16 7.66 6.24 3.88
N ALA A 17 8.44 5.31 4.45
CA ALA A 17 7.98 3.96 4.80
C ALA A 17 6.86 3.95 5.86
N ASP A 18 7.01 4.75 6.93
CA ASP A 18 5.96 4.91 7.95
C ASP A 18 4.67 5.52 7.36
N SER A 19 4.82 6.44 6.41
CA SER A 19 3.69 7.03 5.69
C SER A 19 3.00 6.02 4.76
N MET A 20 3.75 5.14 4.09
CA MET A 20 3.19 4.05 3.28
C MET A 20 2.43 3.04 4.13
N ALA A 21 2.98 2.63 5.28
CA ALA A 21 2.32 1.73 6.22
C ALA A 21 0.99 2.31 6.72
N LYS A 22 0.97 3.61 7.09
CA LYS A 22 -0.27 4.32 7.46
C LYS A 22 -1.27 4.35 6.30
N GLY A 23 -0.80 4.59 5.07
CA GLY A 23 -1.62 4.55 3.87
C GLY A 23 -2.31 3.20 3.66
N ILE A 24 -1.59 2.08 3.86
CA ILE A 24 -2.16 0.72 3.77
C ILE A 24 -3.27 0.52 4.81
N VAL A 25 -3.05 0.94 6.06
CA VAL A 25 -4.06 0.84 7.12
C VAL A 25 -5.32 1.64 6.76
N CYS A 26 -5.16 2.86 6.26
CA CYS A 26 -6.29 3.68 5.82
C CYS A 26 -7.07 3.03 4.66
N LEU A 27 -6.37 2.38 3.72
CA LEU A 27 -7.02 1.66 2.63
C LEU A 27 -7.80 0.44 3.13
N ASP A 28 -7.27 -0.29 4.11
CA ASP A 28 -7.98 -1.42 4.73
C ASP A 28 -9.25 -0.97 5.46
N GLU A 29 -9.18 0.14 6.20
CA GLU A 29 -10.36 0.73 6.83
C GLU A 29 -11.40 1.19 5.80
N ALA A 30 -10.96 1.84 4.72
CA ALA A 30 -11.84 2.27 3.65
C ALA A 30 -12.51 1.08 2.95
N ALA A 31 -11.74 0.04 2.60
CA ALA A 31 -12.25 -1.18 1.99
C ALA A 31 -13.30 -1.86 2.88
N ASN A 32 -13.06 -1.93 4.20
CA ASN A 32 -14.01 -2.52 5.15
C ASN A 32 -15.30 -1.71 5.28
N LYS A 33 -15.22 -0.38 5.33
CA LYS A 33 -16.40 0.50 5.34
C LYS A 33 -17.21 0.35 4.06
N ILE A 34 -16.54 0.33 2.91
CA ILE A 34 -17.18 0.14 1.61
C ILE A 34 -17.83 -1.25 1.59
N ARG A 35 -17.13 -2.36 1.85
CA ARG A 35 -17.76 -3.70 1.92
C ARG A 35 -19.01 -3.74 2.82
N SER A 36 -18.97 -3.07 3.97
CA SER A 36 -20.13 -2.97 4.88
C SER A 36 -21.33 -2.25 4.26
N ILE A 37 -21.09 -1.13 3.56
CA ILE A 37 -22.15 -0.40 2.83
C ILE A 37 -22.74 -1.28 1.72
N GLY A 38 -21.90 -2.00 0.98
CA GLY A 38 -22.34 -2.90 -0.09
C GLY A 38 -23.28 -3.98 0.44
N THR A 39 -22.87 -4.66 1.52
CA THR A 39 -23.72 -5.66 2.20
C THR A 39 -25.03 -5.06 2.69
N TYR A 40 -25.00 -3.87 3.29
CA TYR A 40 -26.22 -3.19 3.75
C TYR A 40 -27.18 -2.91 2.59
N VAL A 41 -26.67 -2.39 1.47
CA VAL A 41 -27.48 -2.10 0.28
C VAL A 41 -28.05 -3.38 -0.32
N GLN A 42 -27.25 -4.45 -0.43
CA GLN A 42 -27.70 -5.76 -0.90
C GLN A 42 -28.85 -6.31 -0.06
N ASN A 43 -28.73 -6.28 1.28
CA ASN A 43 -29.77 -6.77 2.18
C ASN A 43 -31.06 -5.94 2.07
N ASN A 44 -30.95 -4.62 1.94
CA ASN A 44 -32.10 -3.74 1.73
C ASN A 44 -32.76 -4.02 0.39
N ARG A 45 -31.98 -4.24 -0.68
CA ARG A 45 -32.50 -4.63 -1.99
C ARG A 45 -33.37 -5.86 -1.92
N GLU A 46 -32.89 -6.93 -1.30
CA GLU A 46 -33.62 -8.19 -1.17
C GLU A 46 -34.93 -7.99 -0.37
N THR A 47 -34.85 -7.17 0.68
CA THR A 47 -36.02 -6.78 1.48
C THR A 47 -37.03 -5.98 0.67
N PHE A 48 -36.60 -5.01 -0.15
CA PHE A 48 -37.49 -4.23 -1.01
C PHE A 48 -38.06 -5.06 -2.17
N ALA A 49 -37.24 -5.88 -2.82
CA ALA A 49 -37.65 -6.72 -3.94
C ALA A 49 -38.73 -7.73 -3.56
N SER A 50 -38.71 -8.24 -2.32
CA SER A 50 -39.74 -9.16 -1.82
C SER A 50 -41.11 -8.51 -1.61
N HIS A 51 -41.19 -7.18 -1.50
CA HIS A 51 -42.44 -6.45 -1.23
C HIS A 51 -42.84 -5.47 -2.36
N TRP A 52 -41.94 -5.18 -3.30
CA TRP A 52 -42.15 -4.18 -4.35
C TRP A 52 -42.17 -4.81 -5.74
N VAL A 53 -43.37 -5.07 -6.26
CA VAL A 53 -43.59 -5.71 -7.56
C VAL A 53 -44.12 -4.67 -8.56
N GLY A 54 -43.56 -4.65 -9.78
CA GLY A 54 -44.05 -3.82 -10.89
C GLY A 54 -42.92 -3.19 -11.72
N GLY A 55 -43.27 -2.41 -12.74
CA GLY A 55 -42.28 -1.78 -13.63
C GLY A 55 -41.34 -0.79 -12.93
N ALA A 56 -41.80 -0.13 -11.87
CA ALA A 56 -40.98 0.79 -11.08
C ALA A 56 -39.87 0.06 -10.30
N SER A 57 -40.15 -1.13 -9.75
CA SER A 57 -39.14 -1.89 -9.01
C SER A 57 -38.07 -2.45 -9.95
N GLN A 58 -38.43 -2.81 -11.18
CA GLN A 58 -37.46 -3.23 -12.20
C GLN A 58 -36.47 -2.12 -12.60
N SER A 59 -36.94 -0.88 -12.72
CA SER A 59 -36.06 0.26 -13.03
C SER A 59 -35.10 0.57 -11.88
N PHE A 60 -35.58 0.52 -10.64
CA PHE A 60 -34.74 0.65 -9.45
C PHE A 60 -33.70 -0.48 -9.37
N ASP A 61 -34.11 -1.72 -9.65
CA ASP A 61 -33.22 -2.88 -9.63
C ASP A 61 -32.08 -2.77 -10.65
N LYS A 62 -32.38 -2.29 -11.87
CA LYS A 62 -31.36 -2.02 -12.89
C LYS A 62 -30.36 -0.96 -12.45
N ALA A 63 -30.84 0.16 -11.89
CA ALA A 63 -29.97 1.21 -11.39
C ALA A 63 -29.07 0.68 -10.25
N LEU A 64 -29.62 -0.19 -9.41
CA LEU A 64 -28.89 -0.76 -8.30
C LEU A 64 -27.82 -1.77 -8.73
N ILE A 65 -28.08 -2.55 -9.78
CA ILE A 65 -27.09 -3.45 -10.37
C ILE A 65 -25.89 -2.65 -10.88
N ILE A 66 -26.13 -1.56 -11.63
CA ILE A 66 -25.06 -0.69 -12.13
C ILE A 66 -24.26 -0.12 -10.95
N TRP A 67 -24.94 0.36 -9.91
CA TRP A 67 -24.28 0.84 -8.71
C TRP A 67 -23.42 -0.24 -8.04
N LEU A 68 -23.88 -1.49 -7.97
CA LEU A 68 -23.10 -2.61 -7.41
C LEU A 68 -21.87 -2.94 -8.26
N GLU A 69 -21.96 -2.82 -9.59
CA GLU A 69 -20.82 -3.01 -10.50
C GLU A 69 -19.74 -1.94 -10.25
N ASP A 70 -20.12 -0.66 -10.25
CA ASP A 70 -19.22 0.46 -9.94
C ASP A 70 -18.59 0.29 -8.54
N PHE A 71 -19.38 -0.20 -7.59
CA PHE A 71 -18.93 -0.45 -6.23
C PHE A 71 -17.85 -1.52 -6.14
N GLN A 72 -18.01 -2.61 -6.88
CA GLN A 72 -17.01 -3.67 -6.96
C GLN A 72 -15.74 -3.18 -7.64
N GLU A 73 -15.85 -2.30 -8.64
CA GLU A 73 -14.70 -1.68 -9.29
C GLU A 73 -13.91 -0.80 -8.32
N ILE A 74 -14.59 0.00 -7.49
CA ILE A 74 -13.93 0.81 -6.45
C ILE A 74 -13.16 -0.09 -5.47
N LEU A 75 -13.76 -1.19 -5.00
CA LEU A 75 -13.09 -2.13 -4.11
C LEU A 75 -11.84 -2.75 -4.77
N LYS A 76 -11.96 -3.16 -6.03
CA LYS A 76 -10.83 -3.68 -6.82
C LYS A 76 -9.70 -2.64 -6.93
N ASN A 77 -10.03 -1.37 -7.17
CA ASN A 77 -9.04 -0.30 -7.27
C ASN A 77 -8.35 -0.03 -5.94
N ILE A 78 -9.06 -0.13 -4.81
CA ILE A 78 -8.48 -0.03 -3.47
C ILE A 78 -7.52 -1.20 -3.20
N ASP A 79 -7.92 -2.43 -3.53
CA ASP A 79 -7.07 -3.62 -3.36
C ASP A 79 -5.81 -3.53 -4.25
N ASN A 80 -5.93 -3.06 -5.51
CA ASN A 80 -4.79 -2.83 -6.41
C ASN A 80 -3.82 -1.76 -5.87
N LEU A 81 -4.36 -0.66 -5.32
CA LEU A 81 -3.55 0.40 -4.73
C LEU A 81 -2.80 -0.09 -3.49
N ARG A 82 -3.46 -0.90 -2.67
CA ARG A 82 -2.84 -1.56 -1.51
C ARG A 82 -1.69 -2.47 -1.94
N GLU A 83 -1.89 -3.30 -2.95
CA GLU A 83 -0.85 -4.19 -3.48
C GLU A 83 0.35 -3.38 -4.03
N THR A 84 0.06 -2.28 -4.73
CA THR A 84 1.10 -1.37 -5.24
C THR A 84 1.93 -0.78 -4.11
N LEU A 85 1.28 -0.26 -3.05
CA LEU A 85 2.00 0.31 -1.90
C LEU A 85 2.81 -0.75 -1.15
N ALA A 86 2.28 -1.95 -0.96
CA ALA A 86 3.02 -3.05 -0.33
C ALA A 86 4.22 -3.51 -1.17
N GLY A 87 4.08 -3.53 -2.50
CA GLY A 87 5.17 -3.84 -3.42
C GLY A 87 6.28 -2.79 -3.41
N VAL A 88 5.91 -1.50 -3.34
CA VAL A 88 6.87 -0.40 -3.20
C VAL A 88 7.63 -0.50 -1.88
N ASP A 89 6.94 -0.74 -0.76
CA ASP A 89 7.56 -0.90 0.57
C ASP A 89 8.57 -2.07 0.58
N LYS A 90 8.22 -3.22 -0.01
CA LYS A 90 9.11 -4.37 -0.14
C LYS A 90 10.36 -4.07 -0.98
N ASN A 91 10.18 -3.42 -2.13
CA ASN A 91 11.31 -3.04 -2.99
C ASN A 91 12.25 -2.05 -2.30
N TRP A 92 11.68 -1.13 -1.52
CA TRP A 92 12.44 -0.21 -0.69
C TRP A 92 13.23 -0.92 0.41
N SER A 93 12.61 -1.84 1.15
CA SER A 93 13.29 -2.64 2.18
C SER A 93 14.47 -3.45 1.61
N ASN A 94 14.29 -4.06 0.44
CA ASN A 94 15.36 -4.80 -0.23
C ASN A 94 16.52 -3.88 -0.65
N THR A 95 16.21 -2.71 -1.21
CA THR A 95 17.23 -1.73 -1.62
C THR A 95 18.05 -1.26 -0.41
N GLU A 96 17.40 -1.08 0.74
CA GLU A 96 18.08 -0.68 1.99
C GLU A 96 19.02 -1.78 2.51
N GLN A 97 18.58 -3.04 2.49
CA GLN A 97 19.43 -4.17 2.86
C GLN A 97 20.65 -4.28 1.94
N ASP A 98 20.47 -4.10 0.63
CA ASP A 98 21.57 -4.15 -0.34
C ASP A 98 22.56 -3.00 -0.14
N ASN A 99 22.07 -1.77 0.07
CA ASN A 99 22.92 -0.62 0.35
C ASN A 99 23.70 -0.78 1.67
N SER A 100 23.03 -1.22 2.73
CA SER A 100 23.66 -1.52 4.02
C SER A 100 24.72 -2.62 3.89
N ARG A 101 24.43 -3.68 3.13
CA ARG A 101 25.38 -4.78 2.89
C ARG A 101 26.59 -4.30 2.09
N ASN A 102 26.39 -3.49 1.05
CA ASN A 102 27.46 -2.93 0.24
C ASN A 102 28.33 -1.95 1.04
N ALA A 103 27.71 -1.13 1.89
CA ALA A 103 28.42 -0.22 2.78
C ALA A 103 29.29 -0.99 3.79
N LEU A 104 28.74 -2.05 4.41
CA LEU A 104 29.50 -2.92 5.31
C LEU A 104 30.65 -3.65 4.60
N GLN A 105 30.44 -4.12 3.38
CA GLN A 105 31.51 -4.72 2.57
C GLN A 105 32.62 -3.71 2.24
N TRP A 106 32.27 -2.47 1.91
CA TRP A 106 33.24 -1.40 1.67
C TRP A 106 34.02 -1.05 2.93
N ILE A 107 33.36 -0.91 4.08
CA ILE A 107 34.00 -0.65 5.38
C ILE A 107 34.99 -1.78 5.71
N ASN A 108 34.56 -3.04 5.59
CA ASN A 108 35.42 -4.18 5.87
C ASN A 108 36.64 -4.22 4.94
N GLY A 109 36.48 -3.92 3.65
CA GLY A 109 37.62 -3.83 2.72
C GLY A 109 38.65 -2.77 3.12
N ILE A 110 38.20 -1.62 3.59
CA ILE A 110 39.08 -0.56 4.10
C ILE A 110 39.80 -0.99 5.37
N LEU A 111 39.08 -1.64 6.30
CA LEU A 111 39.64 -2.09 7.58
C LEU A 111 40.65 -3.23 7.41
N ASP A 112 40.44 -4.10 6.42
CA ASP A 112 41.33 -5.23 6.10
C ASP A 112 42.53 -4.81 5.23
N GLY A 113 42.72 -3.50 4.98
CA GLY A 113 43.86 -2.97 4.23
C GLY A 113 43.89 -3.39 2.75
N THR A 114 42.78 -3.91 2.23
CA THR A 114 42.65 -4.29 0.82
C THR A 114 41.94 -3.15 0.10
N PRO A 115 42.60 -2.37 -0.79
CA PRO A 115 41.92 -1.30 -1.51
C PRO A 115 40.69 -1.89 -2.20
N GLY A 116 39.51 -1.41 -1.80
CA GLY A 116 38.25 -1.81 -2.40
C GLY A 116 38.40 -1.74 -3.91
N VAL A 117 38.11 -2.85 -4.59
CA VAL A 117 38.22 -2.98 -6.04
C VAL A 117 37.39 -1.88 -6.67
N THR A 118 38.02 -0.77 -6.99
CA THR A 118 37.51 0.16 -7.98
C THR A 118 37.60 -0.61 -9.29
N LYS A 119 36.44 -0.83 -9.90
CA LYS A 119 36.35 -1.25 -11.30
C LYS A 119 37.09 -0.18 -12.13
N THR A 120 38.37 -0.40 -12.37
CA THR A 120 39.14 0.29 -13.40
C THR A 120 39.56 -0.77 -14.42
N GLY A 121 38.99 -0.65 -15.62
CA GLY A 121 39.36 -1.48 -16.76
C GLY A 121 38.21 -1.67 -17.73
N GLY A 122 38.07 -0.72 -18.66
CA GLY A 122 37.33 -0.95 -19.88
C GLY A 122 38.10 -1.87 -20.83
N ASN A 123 37.34 -2.59 -21.66
CA ASN A 123 37.44 -2.60 -23.12
C ASN A 123 36.06 -2.95 -23.68
#